data_AF-A0A1Q9NQN1-F1
#
_entry.id   AF-A0A1Q9NQN1-F1
#
_cell.length_a   1.000
_cell.length_b   1.000
_cell.length_c   1.000
_cell.angle_alpha   90.00
_cell.angle_beta   90.00
_cell.angle_gamma   90.00
#
_symmetry.space_group_name_H-M   'P 1'
#
loop_
_entity.id
_entity.type
_entity.pdbx_description
1 polymer ?
#
loop_
_entity_poly.entity_id
_entity_poly.type
_entity_poly.pdbx_seq_one_letter_code
_entity_poly.pdbx_strand_id
1 'polypeptide(L)' 'MKQITFYKASEEFEYLSKLYKCKIVLRGTTWDSTESAYQFYKFKDVSIGAWIVQAPRQSI' A
#
# COMPACT_ATOMS: atom_id res chain seq x y z
N MET A 1 28.64 -10.32 -6.28
CA MET A 1 27.28 -9.86 -6.62
C MET A 1 26.48 -9.86 -5.32
N LYS A 2 25.96 -8.71 -4.85
CA LYS A 2 25.23 -8.63 -3.57
C LYS A 2 23.80 -9.11 -3.79
N GLN A 3 23.37 -10.15 -3.07
CA GLN A 3 22.01 -10.68 -3.09
C GLN A 3 21.16 -9.91 -2.08
N ILE A 4 20.01 -9.36 -2.52
CA ILE A 4 19.04 -8.72 -1.64
C ILE A 4 17.98 -9.76 -1.27
N THR A 5 17.91 -10.11 0.02
CA THR A 5 16.88 -11.02 0.54
C THR A 5 15.68 -10.18 0.99
N PHE A 6 14.66 -10.07 0.13
CA PHE A 6 13.48 -9.21 0.28
C PHE A 6 12.50 -9.56 1.43
N TYR A 7 12.94 -10.24 2.49
CA TYR A 7 12.05 -10.64 3.58
C TYR A 7 11.90 -9.58 4.68
N LYS A 8 12.89 -8.70 4.81
CA LYS A 8 12.85 -7.57 5.74
C LYS A 8 13.36 -6.36 4.99
N ALA A 9 12.49 -5.39 4.75
CA ALA A 9 12.93 -4.08 4.32
C ALA A 9 13.86 -3.52 5.40
N SER A 10 15.17 -3.68 5.22
CA SER A 10 16.15 -2.88 5.96
C SER A 10 15.95 -1.42 5.54
N GLU A 11 16.15 -0.49 6.48
CA GLU A 11 15.83 0.94 6.34
C GLU A 11 16.28 1.54 4.99
N GLU A 12 17.46 1.16 4.49
CA GLU A 12 18.02 1.63 3.21
C GLU A 12 17.16 1.30 1.97
N PHE A 13 16.47 0.15 1.97
CA PHE A 13 15.73 -0.37 0.79
C PHE A 13 14.22 -0.52 1.04
N GLU A 14 13.70 0.08 2.12
CA GLU A 14 12.28 -0.02 2.46
C GLU A 14 11.38 0.52 1.36
N TYR A 15 11.85 1.53 0.61
CA TYR A 15 11.14 2.13 -0.51
C TYR A 15 10.81 1.14 -1.66
N LEU A 16 11.51 0.02 -1.74
CA LEU A 16 11.23 -1.04 -2.73
C LEU A 16 10.08 -1.97 -2.29
N SER A 17 9.65 -1.89 -1.03
CA SER A 17 8.51 -2.65 -0.53
C SER A 17 7.19 -2.01 -0.97
N LYS A 18 6.24 -2.83 -1.42
CA LYS A 18 4.86 -2.37 -1.65
C LYS A 18 4.17 -1.85 -0.38
N LEU A 19 4.69 -2.22 0.81
CA LEU A 19 4.19 -1.75 2.10
C LEU A 19 4.80 -0.40 2.51
N TYR A 20 5.72 0.15 1.72
CA TYR A 20 6.30 1.45 1.97
C TYR A 20 5.21 2.53 2.02
N LYS A 21 5.19 3.29 3.11
CA LYS A 21 4.23 4.38 3.30
C LYS A 21 4.69 5.59 2.52
N CYS A 22 4.25 5.69 1.27
CA CYS A 22 4.47 6.84 0.40
C CYS A 22 3.16 7.31 -0.18
N LYS A 23 2.93 8.63 -0.14
CA LYS A 23 1.78 9.23 -0.81
C LYS A 23 1.92 9.09 -2.31
N ILE A 24 0.86 8.63 -2.97
CA ILE A 24 0.81 8.48 -4.43
C ILE A 24 -0.41 9.19 -5.00
N VAL A 25 -0.35 9.56 -6.27
CA VAL A 25 -1.51 10.06 -7.02
C VAL A 25 -1.92 9.01 -8.03
N LEU A 26 -3.17 8.55 -7.94
CA LEU A 26 -3.75 7.59 -8.88
C LEU A 26 -5.14 8.07 -9.27
N ARG A 27 -5.38 8.23 -10.58
CA ARG A 27 -6.67 8.68 -11.15
C ARG A 27 -7.16 10.00 -10.56
N GLY A 28 -6.24 10.92 -10.27
CA GLY A 28 -6.55 12.24 -9.69
C GLY A 28 -6.77 12.24 -8.18
N THR A 29 -6.75 11.08 -7.52
CA THR A 29 -6.89 10.97 -6.05
C THR A 29 -5.53 10.75 -5.41
N THR A 30 -5.28 11.42 -4.28
CA THR A 30 -4.08 11.20 -3.45
C THR A 30 -4.36 10.08 -2.45
N TRP A 31 -3.46 9.09 -2.37
CA TRP A 31 -3.54 7.94 -1.48
C TRP A 31 -2.34 7.90 -0.54
N ASP A 32 -2.51 7.41 0.69
CA ASP A 32 -1.43 7.29 1.67
C ASP A 32 -0.41 6.18 1.37
N SER A 33 -0.80 5.21 0.54
CA SER A 33 0.07 4.14 0.05
C SER A 33 -0.50 3.49 -1.21
N THR A 34 0.34 2.73 -1.91
CA THR A 34 -0.06 1.85 -3.01
C THR A 34 -1.07 0.79 -2.56
N GLU A 35 -0.94 0.25 -1.35
CA GLU A 35 -1.88 -0.72 -0.78
C GLU A 35 -3.27 -0.11 -0.56
N SER A 36 -3.38 1.12 -0.06
CA SER A 36 -4.67 1.80 0.08
C SER A 36 -5.37 1.96 -1.28
N ALA A 37 -4.63 2.39 -2.31
CA ALA A 37 -5.17 2.50 -3.66
C ALA A 37 -5.57 1.13 -4.24
N TYR A 38 -4.75 0.10 -4.02
CA TYR A 38 -5.04 -1.26 -4.46
C TYR A 38 -6.32 -1.80 -3.84
N GLN A 39 -6.48 -1.70 -2.51
CA GLN A 39 -7.67 -2.20 -1.82
C GLN A 39 -8.94 -1.47 -2.24
N PHE A 40 -8.86 -0.17 -2.52
CA PHE A 40 -10.00 0.59 -3.04
C PHE A 40 -10.48 0.05 -4.39
N TYR A 41 -9.56 -0.18 -5.33
CA TYR A 41 -9.91 -0.63 -6.69
C TYR A 41 -10.00 -2.15 -6.86
N LYS A 42 -9.65 -2.94 -5.84
CA LYS A 42 -9.72 -4.41 -5.85
C LYS A 42 -11.15 -4.92 -6.03
N PHE A 43 -12.12 -4.18 -5.50
CA PHE A 43 -13.54 -4.54 -5.55
C PHE A 43 -14.24 -3.77 -6.65
N LYS A 44 -15.19 -4.43 -7.33
CA LYS A 44 -16.03 -3.78 -8.34
C LYS A 44 -16.96 -2.74 -7.70
N ASP A 45 -17.36 -2.99 -6.46
CA ASP A 45 -18.20 -2.08 -5.69
C ASP A 45 -17.32 -1.05 -4.97
N VAL A 46 -17.51 0.22 -5.35
CA VAL A 46 -16.79 1.36 -4.79
C VAL A 46 -17.09 1.55 -3.31
N SER A 47 -18.29 1.20 -2.84
CA SER A 47 -18.66 1.33 -1.42
C SER A 47 -17.83 0.39 -0.53
N ILE A 48 -17.56 -0.83 -1.01
CA ILE A 48 -16.70 -1.80 -0.34
C ILE A 48 -15.25 -1.29 -0.33
N GLY A 49 -14.78 -0.77 -1.47
CA GLY A 49 -13.44 -0.17 -1.58
C GLY A 49 -13.24 0.99 -0.60
N ALA A 50 -14.23 1.88 -0.49
CA ALA A 50 -14.21 2.99 0.45
C ALA A 50 -14.21 2.52 1.91
N TRP A 51 -15.03 1.53 2.24
CA TRP A 51 -15.10 0.94 3.58
C TRP A 51 -13.77 0.30 3.99
N ILE A 52 -13.13 -0.48 3.12
CA ILE A 52 -11.87 -1.19 3.44
C ILE A 52 -10.72 -0.21 3.73
N VAL A 53 -10.64 0.88 2.99
CA VAL A 53 -9.57 1.88 3.21
C VAL A 53 -9.73 2.57 4.57
N GLN A 54 -10.96 2.65 5.08
CA GLN A 54 -11.27 3.21 6.40
C GLN A 54 -11.29 2.17 7.53
N ALA A 55 -11.28 0.88 7.18
CA ALA A 55 -11.37 -0.18 8.17
C ALA A 55 -10.17 -0.15 9.14
N PRO A 56 -10.40 -0.41 10.44
CA PRO A 56 -9.31 -0.49 11.41
C PRO A 56 -8.31 -1.55 10.96
N ARG A 57 -7.06 -1.14 10.78
CA ARG A 57 -5.98 -2.06 10.41
C ARG A 57 -5.71 -2.98 11.60
N GLN A 58 -5.62 -4.29 11.35
CA GLN A 58 -5.10 -5.20 12.36
C GLN A 58 -3.67 -4.77 12.69
N SER A 59 -3.43 -4.49 13.97
CA SER A 59 -2.08 -4.36 14.52
C SER A 59 -1.44 -5.74 14.46
N ILE A 60 -0.44 -5.91 13.60
CA ILE A 60 0.45 -7.08 13.57
C ILE A 60 1.62 -6.79 14.48
#